data_AF-A0A7G9W4T5-F1
#
_entry.id   AF-A0A7G9W4T5-F1
#
_cell.length_a   1.000
_cell.length_b   1.000
_cell.length_c   1.000
_cell.angle_alpha   90.00
_cell.angle_beta   90.00
_cell.angle_gamma   90.00
#
_symmetry.space_group_name_H-M   'P 1'
#
loop_
_entity.id
_entity.type
_entity.pdbx_description
1 polymer ?
#
loop_
_entity_poly.entity_id
_entity_poly.type
_entity_poly.pdbx_seq_one_letter_code
_entity_poly.pdbx_strand_id
1 'polypeptide(L)'
;MSNKVKDILIIGLLAVVLLAVFNPMTRGRNAASNNDDIVINAIDNYKAETGYSGEITGEMKNFGCHTELWLVGPKGEVLQKYTVYNGELY
;
A
#
# COMPACT_ATOMS: atom_id res chain seq x y z
N MET A 1 -52.77 -6.02 -5.07
CA MET A 1 -51.70 -6.98 -5.44
C MET A 1 -50.39 -6.48 -4.87
N SER A 2 -49.80 -7.23 -3.94
CA SER A 2 -48.58 -6.86 -3.22
C SER A 2 -47.39 -6.81 -4.19
N ASN A 3 -46.72 -5.66 -4.22
CA ASN A 3 -45.58 -5.31 -5.08
C ASN A 3 -44.29 -6.04 -4.66
N LYS A 4 -44.37 -7.35 -4.34
CA LYS A 4 -43.26 -8.17 -3.83
C LYS A 4 -42.01 -8.11 -4.71
N VAL A 5 -42.20 -7.96 -6.02
CA VAL A 5 -41.10 -7.82 -6.99
C VAL A 5 -40.37 -6.47 -6.87
N LYS A 6 -41.11 -5.37 -6.62
CA LYS A 6 -40.50 -4.05 -6.39
C LYS A 6 -39.74 -4.01 -5.06
N ASP A 7 -40.25 -4.66 -4.02
CA ASP A 7 -39.59 -4.70 -2.71
C ASP A 7 -38.25 -5.45 -2.77
N ILE A 8 -38.18 -6.58 -3.51
CA ILE A 8 -36.93 -7.32 -3.72
C ILE A 8 -35.91 -6.51 -4.52
N LEU A 9 -36.35 -5.78 -5.54
CA LEU A 9 -35.47 -4.91 -6.33
C LEU A 9 -34.89 -3.77 -5.49
N ILE A 10 -35.68 -3.19 -4.60
CA ILE A 10 -35.23 -2.11 -3.70
C ILE A 10 -34.24 -2.63 -2.66
N ILE A 11 -34.48 -3.81 -2.09
CA ILE A 11 -33.54 -4.46 -1.13
C ILE A 11 -32.22 -4.81 -1.82
N GLY A 12 -32.27 -5.34 -3.04
CA GLY A 12 -31.07 -5.64 -3.84
C GLY A 12 -30.25 -4.39 -4.15
N LEU A 13 -30.92 -3.29 -4.54
CA LEU A 13 -30.25 -2.01 -4.83
C LEU A 13 -29.60 -1.41 -3.58
N LEU A 14 -30.28 -1.47 -2.43
CA LEU A 14 -29.75 -1.01 -1.14
C LEU A 14 -28.49 -1.78 -0.73
N ALA A 15 -28.45 -3.10 -0.95
CA ALA A 15 -27.28 -3.93 -0.64
C ALA A 15 -26.04 -3.56 -1.49
N VAL A 16 -26.22 -3.24 -2.77
CA VAL A 16 -25.12 -2.82 -3.66
C VAL A 16 -24.60 -1.43 -3.26
N VAL A 17 -25.49 -0.49 -2.92
CA VAL A 17 -25.09 0.84 -2.45
C VAL A 17 -24.35 0.75 -1.11
N LEU A 18 -24.81 -0.10 -0.18
CA LEU A 18 -24.10 -0.37 1.08
C LEU A 18 -22.72 -0.97 0.81
N LEU A 19 -22.60 -1.97 -0.06
CA LEU A 19 -21.31 -2.56 -0.42
C LEU A 19 -20.35 -1.55 -1.08
N ALA A 20 -20.85 -0.61 -1.88
CA ALA A 20 -20.03 0.43 -2.50
C ALA A 20 -19.54 1.48 -1.47
N VAL A 21 -20.38 1.86 -0.51
CA VAL A 21 -20.02 2.82 0.55
C VAL A 21 -19.09 2.19 1.59
N PHE A 22 -19.24 0.90 1.88
CA PHE A 22 -18.38 0.16 2.82
C PHE A 22 -17.12 -0.42 2.18
N ASN A 23 -16.87 -0.19 0.89
CA ASN A 23 -15.63 -0.64 0.25
C ASN A 23 -14.48 0.29 0.69
N PRO A 24 -13.50 -0.16 1.49
CA PRO A 24 -12.40 0.67 1.98
C PRO A 24 -11.35 0.97 0.90
N MET A 25 -11.75 1.00 -0.38
CA MET A 25 -10.88 1.22 -1.53
C MET A 25 -10.20 2.60 -1.52
N THR A 26 -10.75 3.56 -0.77
CA THR A 26 -10.12 4.87 -0.53
C THR A 26 -9.01 4.83 0.53
N ARG A 27 -9.05 3.90 1.49
CA ARG A 27 -7.96 3.71 2.47
C ARG A 27 -6.75 3.02 1.85
N GLY A 28 -6.97 2.07 0.93
CA GLY A 28 -5.87 1.40 0.22
C GLY A 28 -5.08 2.35 -0.69
N ARG A 29 -5.74 3.32 -1.33
CA ARG A 29 -5.10 4.25 -2.26
C ARG A 29 -4.21 5.29 -1.56
N ASN A 30 -4.63 5.77 -0.38
CA ASN A 30 -3.79 6.66 0.45
C ASN A 30 -2.64 5.91 1.12
N ALA A 31 -2.82 4.63 1.49
CA ALA A 31 -1.75 3.80 2.01
C ALA A 31 -0.71 3.45 0.92
N ALA A 32 -1.16 3.20 -0.31
CA ALA A 32 -0.27 2.99 -1.46
C ALA A 32 0.56 4.24 -1.77
N SER A 33 -0.06 5.44 -1.83
CA SER A 33 0.71 6.67 -2.11
C SER A 33 1.70 7.00 -0.99
N ASN A 34 1.32 6.79 0.29
CA ASN A 34 2.25 6.97 1.40
C ASN A 34 3.44 6.02 1.32
N ASN A 35 3.23 4.77 0.90
CA ASN A 35 4.31 3.81 0.74
C ASN A 35 5.25 4.19 -0.42
N ASP A 36 4.70 4.73 -1.52
CA ASP A 36 5.51 5.19 -2.65
C ASP A 36 6.44 6.35 -2.25
N ASP A 37 5.94 7.33 -1.51
CA ASP A 37 6.73 8.47 -1.02
C ASP A 37 7.84 8.01 -0.04
N ILE A 38 7.51 7.04 0.85
CA ILE A 38 8.47 6.43 1.77
C ILE A 38 9.59 5.72 1.01
N VAL A 39 9.23 4.96 -0.03
CA VAL A 39 10.20 4.23 -0.87
C VAL A 39 11.12 5.19 -1.61
N ILE A 40 10.58 6.25 -2.21
CA ILE A 40 11.36 7.27 -2.92
C ILE A 40 12.35 7.94 -1.96
N ASN A 41 11.89 8.39 -0.79
CA ASN A 41 12.76 9.01 0.21
C ASN A 41 13.88 8.08 0.67
N ALA A 42 13.60 6.78 0.89
CA ALA A 42 14.61 5.82 1.27
C ALA A 42 15.69 5.65 0.18
N ILE A 43 15.27 5.57 -1.08
CA ILE A 43 16.18 5.45 -2.22
C ILE A 43 17.06 6.71 -2.35
N ASP A 44 16.46 7.89 -2.26
CA ASP A 44 17.19 9.16 -2.39
C ASP A 44 18.20 9.34 -1.25
N ASN A 45 17.83 9.02 -0.02
CA ASN A 45 18.74 9.05 1.13
C ASN A 45 19.91 8.08 0.93
N TYR A 46 19.62 6.83 0.54
CA TYR A 46 20.67 5.84 0.30
C TYR A 46 21.65 6.31 -0.79
N LYS A 47 21.14 6.86 -1.90
CA LYS A 47 21.98 7.41 -2.97
C LYS A 47 22.81 8.61 -2.50
N ALA A 48 22.23 9.49 -1.70
CA ALA A 48 22.93 10.66 -1.15
C ALA A 48 24.05 10.26 -0.17
N GLU A 49 23.83 9.25 0.67
CA GLU A 49 24.80 8.77 1.66
C GLU A 49 25.96 7.97 1.03
N THR A 50 25.64 7.12 0.05
CA THR A 50 26.62 6.17 -0.51
C THR A 50 27.24 6.62 -1.83
N GLY A 51 26.63 7.59 -2.51
CA GLY A 51 26.97 7.95 -3.89
C GLY A 51 26.55 6.89 -4.92
N TYR A 52 25.64 5.97 -4.57
CA TYR A 52 25.21 4.90 -5.46
C TYR A 52 24.49 5.43 -6.70
N SER A 53 24.97 5.07 -7.89
CA SER A 53 24.42 5.55 -9.17
C SER A 53 23.61 4.50 -9.93
N GLY A 54 23.46 3.29 -9.37
CA GLY A 54 22.72 2.20 -10.00
C GLY A 54 21.21 2.31 -9.82
N GLU A 55 20.48 1.44 -10.50
CA GLU A 55 19.05 1.23 -10.30
C GLU A 55 18.81 0.58 -8.93
N ILE A 56 17.81 1.06 -8.21
CA ILE A 56 17.40 0.53 -6.90
C ILE A 56 15.89 0.39 -6.93
N THR A 57 15.38 -0.73 -6.45
CA THR A 57 13.95 -0.95 -6.21
C THR A 57 13.69 -1.02 -4.70
N GLY A 58 12.53 -0.50 -4.28
CA GLY A 58 12.05 -0.67 -2.90
C GLY A 58 11.05 -1.81 -2.81
N GLU A 59 11.33 -2.81 -1.98
CA GLU A 59 10.43 -3.93 -1.71
C GLU A 59 9.89 -3.83 -0.28
N MET A 60 8.57 -3.67 -0.15
CA MET A 60 7.90 -3.76 1.14
C MET A 60 7.65 -5.22 1.52
N LYS A 61 8.19 -5.66 2.67
CA LYS A 61 8.01 -7.01 3.22
C LYS A 61 7.29 -6.97 4.55
N ASN A 62 6.27 -7.81 4.70
CA ASN A 62 5.49 -7.92 5.93
C ASN A 62 5.78 -9.29 6.57
N PHE A 63 6.27 -9.27 7.82
CA PHE A 63 6.65 -10.46 8.57
C PHE A 63 5.63 -10.84 9.66
N GLY A 64 4.45 -10.22 9.65
CA GLY A 64 3.35 -10.49 10.58
C GLY A 64 3.45 -9.71 11.90
N CYS A 65 4.64 -9.60 12.50
CA CYS A 65 4.87 -8.78 13.69
C CYS A 65 5.41 -7.37 13.39
N HIS A 66 5.97 -7.17 12.20
CA HIS A 66 6.46 -5.88 11.74
C HIS A 66 6.52 -5.86 10.20
N THR A 67 6.81 -4.68 9.66
CA THR A 67 6.93 -4.43 8.22
C THR A 67 8.30 -3.79 7.96
N GLU A 68 8.95 -4.20 6.88
CA GLU A 68 10.29 -3.75 6.50
C GLU A 68 10.30 -3.24 5.05
N LEU A 69 11.05 -2.18 4.79
CA LEU A 69 11.39 -1.72 3.45
C LEU A 69 12.79 -2.22 3.11
N TRP A 70 12.92 -2.97 2.03
CA TRP A 70 14.20 -3.46 1.52
C TRP A 70 14.56 -2.69 0.26
N LEU A 71 15.72 -2.04 0.25
CA LEU A 71 16.30 -1.49 -0.97
C LEU A 71 17.10 -2.58 -1.67
N VAL A 72 16.72 -2.89 -2.90
CA VAL A 72 17.25 -4.01 -3.67
C VAL A 72 17.94 -3.49 -4.93
N GLY A 73 19.16 -3.96 -5.16
CA GLY A 73 19.94 -3.64 -6.35
C GLY A 73 19.52 -4.46 -7.57
N PRO A 74 20.12 -4.19 -8.74
CA PRO A 74 19.70 -4.79 -10.00
C PRO A 74 19.99 -6.29 -10.10
N LYS A 75 20.82 -6.85 -9.20
CA LYS A 75 21.11 -8.29 -9.14
C LYS A 75 20.31 -9.00 -8.04
N GLY A 76 19.35 -8.31 -7.42
CA GLY A 76 18.56 -8.85 -6.30
C GLY A 76 19.28 -8.80 -4.96
N GLU A 77 20.43 -8.12 -4.87
CA GLU A 77 21.15 -7.92 -3.62
C GLU A 77 20.42 -6.92 -2.73
N VAL A 78 20.34 -7.20 -1.43
CA VAL A 78 19.79 -6.24 -0.47
C VAL A 78 20.86 -5.23 -0.11
N LEU A 79 20.63 -3.97 -0.50
CA LEU A 79 21.53 -2.86 -0.29
C LEU A 79 21.34 -2.23 1.10
N GLN A 80 20.09 -2.11 1.54
CA GLN A 80 19.71 -1.52 2.83
C GLN A 80 18.36 -2.06 3.28
N LYS A 81 18.12 -2.08 4.60
CA LYS A 81 16.83 -2.43 5.20
C LYS A 81 16.41 -1.35 6.18
N TYR A 82 15.13 -1.03 6.17
CA TYR A 82 14.50 -0.13 7.14
C TYR A 82 13.32 -0.83 7.79
N THR A 83 13.10 -0.56 9.08
CA THR A 83 11.87 -0.96 9.76
C THR A 83 10.81 0.10 9.50
N VAL A 84 9.61 -0.32 9.10
CA VAL A 84 8.47 0.59 8.91
C VAL A 84 7.54 0.49 10.09
N TYR A 85 7.42 1.59 10.85
CA TYR A 85 6.54 1.67 12.01
C TYR A 85 5.72 2.95 11.93
N ASN A 86 4.39 2.86 12.07
CA ASN A 86 3.46 4.00 11.97
C ASN A 86 3.59 4.85 10.68
N GLY A 87 4.08 4.27 9.58
CA GLY A 87 4.31 5.00 8.33
C GLY A 87 5.61 5.80 8.27
N GLU A 88 6.54 5.54 9.20
CA GLU A 88 7.89 6.13 9.24
C GLU A 88 8.96 5.05 9.09
N LEU A 89 10.14 5.45 8.58
CA LEU A 89 11.32 4.61 8.43
C LEU A 89 12.24 4.74 9.64
N TYR A 90 12.68 3.61 10.17
CA TYR A 90 13.63 3.48 11.28
C TYR A 90 14.81 2.60 10.88
#